data_AF-A0A250KNA9-F1
#
_entry.id   AF-A0A250KNA9-F1
#
_cell.length_a   1.000
_cell.length_b   1.000
_cell.length_c   1.000
_cell.angle_alpha   90.00
_cell.angle_beta   90.00
_cell.angle_gamma   90.00
#
_symmetry.space_group_name_H-M   'P 1'
#
loop_
_entity.id
_entity.type
_entity.pdbx_description
1 polymer ?
#
loop_
_entity_poly.entity_id
_entity_poly.type
_entity_poly.pdbx_seq_one_letter_code
_entity_poly.pdbx_strand_id
1 'polypeptide(L)'
;MRKLCVFTFLLLAIAVSAQTDKAFMTVDWGKIKAEVEANPQRVQQLVDIFINVDADTTLTAEDKILAVYGRTYLNNGRDLLMEFDMSKARNEGKFDKAAAIADKVLASNPLNTNAIVSKIYNFRILVNKEPDKSWMLNDSLKVYSVRLSRILDTIFMTGDGSKEYPFSVTTVGDEYNLLQFFFGIFKVNGQSVVGTCDRLVLGETNKNYSSPDIYFDVKRVFEIEKSMFNSQGGDGK
;
A
#
# COMPACT_ATOMS: atom_id res chain seq x y z
N MET A 1 35.99 43.68 13.74
CA MET A 1 35.90 42.66 12.68
C MET A 1 36.22 41.24 13.15
N ARG A 2 37.23 41.01 14.01
CA ARG A 2 37.61 39.65 14.47
C ARG A 2 36.59 38.93 15.37
N LYS A 3 35.70 39.66 16.06
CA LYS A 3 34.61 39.09 16.89
C LYS A 3 33.30 38.84 16.13
N LEU A 4 33.13 39.44 14.94
CA LEU A 4 31.92 39.27 14.12
C LEU A 4 31.99 37.98 13.28
N CYS A 5 33.19 37.56 12.87
CA CYS A 5 33.37 36.33 12.08
C CYS A 5 33.19 35.04 12.89
N VAL A 6 33.29 35.09 14.23
CA VAL A 6 33.12 33.91 15.10
C VAL A 6 31.63 33.55 15.27
N PHE A 7 30.74 34.56 15.27
CA PHE A 7 29.30 34.32 15.36
C PHE A 7 28.70 33.70 14.09
N THR A 8 29.23 34.05 12.91
CA THR A 8 28.76 33.50 11.63
C THR A 8 29.16 32.04 11.45
N PHE A 9 30.33 31.61 11.95
CA PHE A 9 30.74 30.21 11.91
C PHE A 9 29.98 29.32 12.92
N LEU A 10 29.53 29.88 14.04
CA LEU A 10 28.74 29.13 15.03
C LEU A 10 27.30 28.87 14.55
N LEU A 11 26.71 29.77 13.76
CA LEU A 11 25.38 29.60 13.17
C LEU A 11 25.35 28.57 12.03
N LEU A 12 26.46 28.39 11.31
CA LEU A 12 26.60 27.36 10.27
C LEU A 12 26.75 25.94 10.84
N ALA A 13 27.30 25.80 12.05
CA ALA A 13 27.42 24.49 12.72
C ALA A 13 26.08 23.97 13.27
N ILE A 14 25.11 24.85 13.55
CA ILE A 14 23.78 24.47 14.07
C ILE A 14 22.82 24.04 12.94
N ALA A 15 23.11 24.39 11.69
CA ALA A 15 22.29 24.01 10.54
C ALA A 15 22.54 22.57 10.02
N VAL A 16 23.55 21.85 10.54
CA VAL A 16 23.96 20.52 10.04
C VAL A 16 23.60 19.36 11.00
N SER A 17 22.86 19.63 12.08
CA SER A 17 22.30 18.59 12.94
C SER A 17 20.77 18.58 12.95
N ALA A 18 20.14 18.93 11.83
CA ALA A 18 18.72 18.64 11.63
C ALA A 18 18.58 17.14 11.30
N GLN A 19 18.42 16.33 12.35
CA GLN A 19 17.82 14.99 12.36
C GLN A 19 17.95 14.15 11.09
N THR A 20 18.94 13.27 11.09
CA THR A 20 18.95 12.04 10.28
C THR A 20 18.04 10.95 10.88
N ASP A 21 17.10 11.30 11.75
CA ASP A 21 16.05 10.39 12.18
C ASP A 21 14.93 10.50 11.14
N LYS A 22 14.89 9.55 10.22
CA LYS A 22 13.76 9.42 9.29
C LYS A 22 12.51 9.17 10.15
N ALA A 23 11.69 10.21 10.35
CA ALA A 23 10.47 10.08 11.12
C ALA A 23 9.45 9.26 10.31
N PHE A 24 9.26 8.02 10.71
CA PHE A 24 8.25 7.14 10.14
C PHE A 24 6.85 7.47 10.67
N MET A 25 5.85 7.35 9.81
CA MET A 25 4.44 7.48 10.19
C MET A 25 3.96 6.16 10.81
N THR A 26 4.17 5.98 12.11
CA THR A 26 3.70 4.78 12.82
C THR A 26 2.18 4.65 12.72
N VAL A 27 1.70 3.44 12.39
CA VAL A 27 0.27 3.14 12.29
C VAL A 27 -0.29 2.82 13.67
N ASP A 28 -0.98 3.80 14.27
CA ASP A 28 -1.76 3.57 15.48
C ASP A 28 -3.13 2.97 15.14
N TRP A 29 -3.17 1.65 15.06
CA TRP A 29 -4.39 0.88 14.81
C TRP A 29 -5.53 1.18 15.79
N GLY A 30 -5.22 1.50 17.05
CA GLY A 30 -6.22 1.84 18.06
C GLY A 30 -6.90 3.17 17.76
N LYS A 31 -6.10 4.21 17.49
CA LYS A 31 -6.58 5.53 17.08
C LYS A 31 -7.36 5.47 15.77
N ILE A 32 -6.85 4.73 14.77
CA ILE A 32 -7.51 4.57 13.47
C ILE A 32 -8.86 3.89 13.63
N LYS A 33 -8.94 2.80 14.39
CA LYS A 33 -10.20 2.11 14.64
C LYS A 33 -11.22 3.02 15.32
N ALA A 34 -10.82 3.73 16.37
CA ALA A 34 -11.69 4.67 17.08
C ALA A 34 -12.22 5.77 16.16
N GLU A 35 -11.36 6.30 15.27
CA GLU A 35 -11.76 7.31 14.30
C GLU A 35 -12.76 6.77 13.26
N VAL A 36 -12.57 5.53 12.79
CA VAL A 36 -13.52 4.89 11.86
C VAL A 36 -14.88 4.66 12.52
N GLU A 37 -14.89 4.23 13.79
CA GLU A 37 -16.13 4.00 14.55
C GLU A 37 -16.87 5.32 14.84
N ALA A 38 -16.15 6.39 15.16
CA ALA A 38 -16.74 7.70 15.44
C ALA A 38 -17.17 8.45 14.16
N ASN A 39 -16.34 8.40 13.10
CA ASN A 39 -16.48 9.22 11.90
C ASN A 39 -16.31 8.43 10.59
N PRO A 40 -17.12 7.38 10.33
CA PRO A 40 -16.92 6.51 9.16
C PRO A 40 -17.06 7.26 7.83
N GLN A 41 -17.92 8.27 7.75
CA GLN A 41 -18.08 9.09 6.54
C GLN A 41 -16.83 9.94 6.25
N ARG A 42 -16.13 10.44 7.28
CA ARG A 42 -14.87 11.18 7.10
C ARG A 42 -13.82 10.29 6.46
N VAL A 43 -13.68 9.05 6.95
CA VAL A 43 -12.73 8.09 6.38
C VAL A 43 -13.10 7.75 4.94
N GLN A 44 -14.38 7.56 4.63
CA GLN A 44 -14.82 7.34 3.25
C GLN A 44 -14.52 8.53 2.34
N GLN A 45 -14.75 9.77 2.80
CA GLN A 45 -14.40 10.98 2.03
C GLN A 45 -12.89 11.07 1.76
N LEU A 46 -12.06 10.75 2.75
CA LEU A 46 -10.61 10.71 2.56
C LEU A 46 -10.21 9.68 1.51
N VAL A 47 -10.83 8.49 1.52
CA VAL A 47 -10.62 7.47 0.50
C VAL A 47 -11.03 7.98 -0.89
N ASP A 48 -12.18 8.64 -1.01
CA ASP A 48 -12.68 9.18 -2.27
C ASP A 48 -11.76 10.27 -2.85
N ILE A 49 -11.25 11.17 -1.99
CA ILE A 49 -10.24 12.17 -2.37
C ILE A 49 -8.94 11.48 -2.78
N PHE A 50 -8.51 10.48 -2.02
CA PHE A 50 -7.24 9.78 -2.24
C PHE A 50 -7.21 9.06 -3.59
N ILE A 51 -8.31 8.46 -4.04
CA ILE A 51 -8.40 7.77 -5.35
C ILE A 51 -8.69 8.71 -6.53
N ASN A 52 -9.07 9.97 -6.26
CA ASN A 52 -9.30 10.95 -7.31
C ASN A 52 -7.95 11.52 -7.78
N VAL A 53 -7.51 11.11 -8.98
CA VAL A 53 -6.19 11.45 -9.51
C VAL A 53 -6.11 12.91 -9.97
N ASP A 54 -7.23 13.47 -10.42
CA ASP A 54 -7.31 14.84 -10.93
C ASP A 54 -7.58 15.88 -9.83
N ALA A 55 -7.91 15.44 -8.62
CA ALA A 55 -8.05 16.33 -7.48
C ALA A 55 -6.66 16.85 -7.05
N ASP A 56 -6.55 18.16 -6.89
CA ASP A 56 -5.48 18.74 -6.09
C ASP A 56 -5.67 18.25 -4.65
N THR A 57 -4.77 17.41 -4.17
CA THR A 57 -4.91 16.78 -2.85
C THR A 57 -4.03 17.50 -1.85
N THR A 58 -4.68 18.25 -0.94
CA THR A 58 -4.05 18.79 0.27
C THR A 58 -4.01 17.75 1.40
N LEU A 59 -4.06 16.45 1.06
CA LEU A 59 -4.08 15.36 2.05
C LEU A 59 -2.75 15.34 2.80
N THR A 60 -2.81 15.49 4.11
CA THR A 60 -1.65 15.36 4.98
C THR A 60 -1.19 13.90 5.05
N ALA A 61 0.01 13.66 5.60
CA ALA A 61 0.49 12.31 5.88
C ALA A 61 -0.52 11.52 6.75
N GLU A 62 -1.07 12.17 7.78
CA GLU A 62 -2.07 11.57 8.66
C GLU A 62 -3.37 11.22 7.92
N ASP A 63 -3.82 12.09 7.00
CA ASP A 63 -5.01 11.81 6.20
C ASP A 63 -4.81 10.60 5.28
N LYS A 64 -3.62 10.46 4.69
CA LYS A 64 -3.26 9.29 3.85
C LYS A 64 -3.24 8.01 4.66
N ILE A 65 -2.62 8.04 5.85
CA ILE A 65 -2.63 6.91 6.80
C ILE A 65 -4.07 6.55 7.15
N LEU A 66 -4.89 7.52 7.54
CA LEU A 66 -6.28 7.28 7.89
C LEU A 66 -7.10 6.72 6.72
N ALA A 67 -6.88 7.22 5.50
CA ALA A 67 -7.54 6.70 4.30
C ALA A 67 -7.18 5.24 4.04
N VAL A 68 -5.88 4.91 3.95
CA VAL A 68 -5.41 3.56 3.59
C VAL A 68 -5.76 2.55 4.68
N TYR A 69 -5.38 2.82 5.93
CA TYR A 69 -5.53 1.86 7.02
C TYR A 69 -6.95 1.86 7.60
N GLY A 70 -7.61 3.03 7.68
CA GLY A 70 -8.99 3.14 8.15
C GLY A 70 -9.98 2.46 7.21
N ARG A 71 -9.71 2.44 5.90
CA ARG A 71 -10.55 1.72 4.92
C ARG A 71 -10.71 0.23 5.23
N THR A 72 -9.70 -0.39 5.86
CA THR A 72 -9.75 -1.80 6.23
C THR A 72 -10.84 -2.11 7.28
N TYR A 73 -11.20 -1.14 8.11
CA TYR A 73 -12.29 -1.28 9.09
C TYR A 73 -13.66 -1.06 8.44
N LEU A 74 -13.77 -0.16 7.45
CA LEU A 74 -15.00 0.01 6.65
C LEU A 74 -15.29 -1.19 5.75
N ASN A 75 -14.26 -1.78 5.16
CA ASN A 75 -14.41 -2.92 4.25
C ASN A 75 -14.52 -4.26 5.01
N ASN A 76 -13.73 -4.42 6.07
CA ASN A 76 -13.64 -5.61 6.92
C ASN A 76 -13.52 -6.95 6.15
N GLY A 77 -12.65 -6.98 5.14
CA GLY A 77 -12.32 -8.20 4.39
C GLY A 77 -13.38 -8.70 3.41
N ARG A 78 -14.44 -7.92 3.16
CA ARG A 78 -15.54 -8.33 2.26
C ARG A 78 -15.10 -8.66 0.82
N ASP A 79 -13.94 -8.17 0.40
CA ASP A 79 -13.37 -8.38 -0.92
C ASP A 79 -12.43 -9.59 -1.02
N LEU A 80 -12.00 -10.20 0.10
CA LEU A 80 -10.89 -11.17 0.10
C LEU A 80 -11.15 -12.38 -0.82
N LEU A 81 -12.34 -12.98 -0.77
CA LEU A 81 -12.67 -14.14 -1.61
C LEU A 81 -12.66 -13.78 -3.11
N MET A 82 -13.19 -12.62 -3.46
CA MET A 82 -13.18 -12.13 -4.84
C MET A 82 -11.76 -11.78 -5.30
N GLU A 83 -10.94 -11.24 -4.41
CA GLU A 83 -9.53 -10.96 -4.66
C GLU A 83 -8.73 -12.24 -4.94
N PHE A 84 -9.00 -13.33 -4.22
CA PHE A 84 -8.38 -14.63 -4.47
C PHE A 84 -8.71 -15.14 -5.87
N ASP A 85 -9.99 -15.14 -6.25
CA ASP A 85 -10.44 -15.56 -7.59
C ASP A 85 -9.83 -14.69 -8.70
N MET A 86 -9.75 -13.39 -8.47
CA MET A 86 -9.10 -12.43 -9.36
C MET A 86 -7.60 -12.73 -9.53
N SER A 87 -6.89 -12.93 -8.42
CA SER A 87 -5.45 -13.22 -8.42
C SER A 87 -5.15 -14.54 -9.13
N LYS A 88 -5.99 -15.56 -8.92
CA LYS A 88 -5.92 -16.81 -9.68
C LYS A 88 -6.09 -16.59 -11.18
N ALA A 89 -7.12 -15.85 -11.60
CA ALA A 89 -7.33 -15.55 -13.02
C ALA A 89 -6.14 -14.79 -13.64
N ARG A 90 -5.56 -13.82 -12.90
CA ARG A 90 -4.37 -13.07 -13.32
C ARG A 90 -3.15 -13.98 -13.49
N ASN A 91 -2.90 -14.87 -12.53
CA ASN A 91 -1.76 -15.80 -12.55
C ASN A 91 -1.89 -16.84 -13.68
N GLU A 92 -3.12 -17.17 -14.09
CA GLU A 92 -3.40 -18.00 -15.28
C GLU A 92 -3.31 -17.23 -16.61
N GLY A 93 -2.92 -15.95 -16.60
CA GLY A 93 -2.82 -15.10 -17.79
C GLY A 93 -4.16 -14.63 -18.36
N LYS A 94 -5.27 -14.83 -17.64
CA LYS A 94 -6.63 -14.43 -18.03
C LYS A 94 -6.90 -12.98 -17.58
N PHE A 95 -6.15 -12.05 -18.16
CA PHE A 95 -6.09 -10.66 -17.70
C PHE A 95 -7.41 -9.88 -17.86
N ASP A 96 -8.18 -10.18 -18.91
CA ASP A 96 -9.52 -9.64 -19.14
C ASP A 96 -10.51 -10.09 -18.04
N LYS A 97 -10.50 -11.38 -17.71
CA LYS A 97 -11.30 -11.95 -16.62
C LYS A 97 -10.87 -11.37 -15.28
N ALA A 98 -9.58 -11.28 -15.02
CA ALA A 98 -9.05 -10.68 -13.80
C ALA A 98 -9.48 -9.21 -13.68
N ALA A 99 -9.43 -8.44 -14.77
CA ALA A 99 -9.89 -7.05 -14.77
C ALA A 99 -11.40 -6.90 -14.51
N ALA A 100 -12.23 -7.81 -15.02
CA ALA A 100 -13.66 -7.81 -14.74
C ALA A 100 -13.98 -8.14 -13.27
N ILE A 101 -13.22 -9.03 -12.64
CA ILE A 101 -13.35 -9.30 -11.20
C ILE A 101 -12.81 -8.12 -10.38
N ALA A 102 -11.69 -7.51 -10.84
CA ALA A 102 -11.11 -6.34 -10.21
C ALA A 102 -12.10 -5.17 -10.10
N ASP A 103 -12.98 -4.95 -11.08
CA ASP A 103 -14.01 -3.92 -11.00
C ASP A 103 -14.97 -4.14 -9.80
N LYS A 104 -15.30 -5.40 -9.49
CA LYS A 104 -16.12 -5.75 -8.32
C LYS A 104 -15.35 -5.59 -7.02
N VAL A 105 -14.09 -6.02 -6.99
CA VAL A 105 -13.21 -5.83 -5.83
C VAL A 105 -13.06 -4.35 -5.52
N LEU A 106 -12.80 -3.51 -6.53
CA LEU A 106 -12.63 -2.05 -6.37
C LEU A 106 -13.91 -1.33 -5.95
N ALA A 107 -15.08 -1.84 -6.35
CA ALA A 107 -16.35 -1.32 -5.84
C ALA A 107 -16.50 -1.56 -4.32
N SER A 108 -16.00 -2.70 -3.81
CA SER A 108 -16.00 -3.00 -2.36
C SER A 108 -14.83 -2.37 -1.61
N ASN A 109 -13.67 -2.23 -2.25
CA ASN A 109 -12.42 -1.73 -1.69
C ASN A 109 -11.60 -1.02 -2.79
N PRO A 110 -11.76 0.31 -2.95
CA PRO A 110 -11.11 1.04 -4.03
C PRO A 110 -9.60 1.18 -3.86
N LEU A 111 -9.05 0.78 -2.72
CA LEU A 111 -7.61 0.78 -2.41
C LEU A 111 -6.98 -0.62 -2.49
N ASN A 112 -7.69 -1.63 -2.99
CA ASN A 112 -7.12 -2.96 -3.14
C ASN A 112 -5.99 -2.96 -4.21
N THR A 113 -4.74 -3.11 -3.79
CA THR A 113 -3.56 -3.02 -4.67
C THR A 113 -3.55 -4.12 -5.72
N ASN A 114 -3.95 -5.35 -5.37
CA ASN A 114 -4.05 -6.46 -6.32
C ASN A 114 -5.08 -6.20 -7.42
N ALA A 115 -6.21 -5.58 -7.09
CA ALA A 115 -7.22 -5.22 -8.10
C ALA A 115 -6.75 -4.10 -9.02
N ILE A 116 -6.10 -3.08 -8.46
CA ILE A 116 -5.46 -2.01 -9.25
C ILE A 116 -4.43 -2.61 -10.21
N VAL A 117 -3.56 -3.50 -9.74
CA VAL A 117 -2.55 -4.18 -10.56
C VAL A 117 -3.18 -5.02 -11.68
N SER A 118 -4.28 -5.72 -11.40
CA SER A 118 -5.03 -6.46 -12.42
C SER A 118 -5.58 -5.54 -13.52
N LYS A 119 -6.08 -4.35 -13.17
CA LYS A 119 -6.48 -3.33 -14.16
C LYS A 119 -5.29 -2.84 -14.98
N ILE A 120 -4.16 -2.54 -14.34
CA ILE A 120 -2.91 -2.11 -15.00
C ILE A 120 -2.46 -3.13 -16.05
N TYR A 121 -2.37 -4.41 -15.70
CA TYR A 121 -1.97 -5.46 -16.64
C TYR A 121 -2.91 -5.55 -17.84
N ASN A 122 -4.21 -5.52 -17.60
CA ASN A 122 -5.20 -5.56 -18.67
C ASN A 122 -5.07 -4.35 -19.61
N PHE A 123 -4.94 -3.13 -19.08
CA PHE A 123 -4.77 -1.93 -19.91
C PHE A 123 -3.49 -1.98 -20.75
N ARG A 124 -2.37 -2.46 -20.19
CA ARG A 124 -1.12 -2.65 -20.96
C ARG A 124 -1.31 -3.60 -22.15
N ILE A 125 -2.11 -4.64 -21.99
CA ILE A 125 -2.44 -5.58 -23.08
C ILE A 125 -3.35 -4.90 -24.11
N LEU A 126 -4.39 -4.20 -23.65
CA LEU A 126 -5.34 -3.54 -24.54
C LEU A 126 -4.69 -2.42 -25.36
N VAL A 127 -3.75 -1.64 -24.80
CA VAL A 127 -3.02 -0.59 -25.55
C VAL A 127 -2.36 -1.17 -26.81
N ASN A 128 -1.82 -2.39 -26.73
CA ASN A 128 -1.19 -3.06 -27.86
C ASN A 128 -2.20 -3.71 -28.82
N LYS A 129 -3.38 -4.12 -28.33
CA LYS A 129 -4.42 -4.78 -29.14
C LYS A 129 -5.37 -3.81 -29.82
N GLU A 130 -5.58 -2.63 -29.24
CA GLU A 130 -6.57 -1.63 -29.66
C GLU A 130 -5.90 -0.26 -29.89
N PRO A 131 -5.05 -0.13 -30.93
CA PRO A 131 -4.27 1.09 -31.17
C PRO A 131 -5.15 2.34 -31.34
N ASP A 132 -6.35 2.20 -31.91
CA ASP A 132 -7.31 3.29 -32.11
C ASP A 132 -7.83 3.88 -30.79
N LYS A 133 -7.79 3.10 -29.70
CA LYS A 133 -8.19 3.53 -28.35
C LYS A 133 -7.00 3.80 -27.44
N SER A 134 -5.78 3.78 -27.97
CA SER A 134 -4.54 3.86 -27.19
C SER A 134 -4.51 5.09 -26.28
N TRP A 135 -5.01 6.24 -26.71
CA TRP A 135 -5.06 7.45 -25.88
C TRP A 135 -5.92 7.27 -24.61
N MET A 136 -7.13 6.73 -24.73
CA MET A 136 -8.04 6.45 -23.59
C MET A 136 -7.46 5.39 -22.66
N LEU A 137 -6.86 4.35 -23.24
CA LEU A 137 -6.29 3.25 -22.49
C LEU A 137 -5.03 3.67 -21.74
N ASN A 138 -4.21 4.55 -22.33
CA ASN A 138 -3.07 5.16 -21.64
C ASN A 138 -3.50 6.10 -20.51
N ASP A 139 -4.58 6.87 -20.70
CA ASP A 139 -5.14 7.70 -19.63
C ASP A 139 -5.64 6.83 -18.46
N SER A 140 -6.39 5.77 -18.76
CA SER A 140 -6.81 4.79 -17.74
C SER A 140 -5.61 4.14 -17.04
N LEU A 141 -4.59 3.72 -17.80
CA LEU A 141 -3.36 3.15 -17.25
C LEU A 141 -2.66 4.14 -16.31
N LYS A 142 -2.57 5.43 -16.66
CA LYS A 142 -2.03 6.49 -15.82
C LYS A 142 -2.83 6.61 -14.52
N VAL A 143 -4.16 6.69 -14.58
CA VAL A 143 -5.02 6.80 -13.40
C VAL A 143 -4.77 5.67 -12.41
N TYR A 144 -4.80 4.42 -12.87
CA TYR A 144 -4.56 3.27 -11.99
C TYR A 144 -3.12 3.19 -11.48
N SER A 145 -2.13 3.59 -12.30
CA SER A 145 -0.73 3.65 -11.87
C SER A 145 -0.51 4.70 -10.77
N VAL A 146 -1.14 5.87 -10.88
CA VAL A 146 -1.07 6.91 -9.83
C VAL A 146 -1.76 6.44 -8.55
N ARG A 147 -2.91 5.78 -8.64
CA ARG A 147 -3.59 5.20 -7.47
C ARG A 147 -2.70 4.18 -6.76
N LEU A 148 -2.07 3.26 -7.51
CA LEU A 148 -1.12 2.31 -6.94
C LEU A 148 0.03 3.02 -6.25
N SER A 149 0.67 3.98 -6.92
CA SER A 149 1.78 4.76 -6.35
C SER A 149 1.37 5.41 -5.03
N ARG A 150 0.23 6.11 -4.97
CA ARG A 150 -0.23 6.78 -3.75
C ARG A 150 -0.35 5.79 -2.57
N ILE A 151 -0.86 4.59 -2.80
CA ILE A 151 -0.98 3.54 -1.76
C ILE A 151 0.41 3.07 -1.32
N LEU A 152 1.28 2.72 -2.28
CA LEU A 152 2.62 2.21 -2.00
C LEU A 152 3.50 3.27 -1.32
N ASP A 153 3.39 4.54 -1.73
CA ASP A 153 4.02 5.69 -1.09
C ASP A 153 3.55 5.81 0.38
N THR A 154 2.26 5.61 0.64
CA THR A 154 1.70 5.67 2.00
C THR A 154 2.22 4.54 2.87
N ILE A 155 2.35 3.32 2.33
CA ILE A 155 2.97 2.19 3.03
C ILE A 155 4.45 2.48 3.29
N PHE A 156 5.16 3.02 2.30
CA PHE A 156 6.57 3.36 2.42
C PHE A 156 6.86 4.42 3.50
N MET A 157 5.87 5.25 3.83
CA MET A 157 5.99 6.24 4.92
C MET A 157 6.02 5.61 6.31
N THR A 158 5.58 4.36 6.49
CA THR A 158 5.43 3.77 7.84
C THR A 158 6.68 3.12 8.38
N GLY A 159 7.72 2.93 7.55
CA GLY A 159 8.92 2.21 7.95
C GLY A 159 10.02 2.24 6.90
N ASP A 160 11.04 1.43 7.12
CA ASP A 160 12.10 1.13 6.16
C ASP A 160 12.19 -0.37 5.86
N GLY A 161 11.26 -1.17 6.37
CA GLY A 161 11.22 -2.61 6.17
C GLY A 161 12.25 -3.36 7.00
N SER A 162 12.98 -2.70 7.91
CA SER A 162 13.74 -3.38 8.95
C SER A 162 12.81 -4.06 9.97
N LYS A 163 13.37 -4.94 10.79
CA LYS A 163 12.61 -5.57 11.88
C LYS A 163 12.12 -4.55 12.93
N GLU A 164 12.85 -3.46 13.12
CA GLU A 164 12.50 -2.39 14.07
C GLU A 164 11.42 -1.46 13.51
N TYR A 165 11.50 -1.15 12.21
CA TYR A 165 10.57 -0.27 11.50
C TYR A 165 9.98 -0.98 10.26
N PRO A 166 9.15 -2.02 10.45
CA PRO A 166 8.54 -2.75 9.34
C PRO A 166 7.56 -1.86 8.56
N PHE A 167 7.32 -2.20 7.29
CA PHE A 167 6.24 -1.57 6.53
C PHE A 167 4.89 -2.09 7.01
N SER A 168 3.94 -1.23 7.35
CA SER A 168 2.62 -1.66 7.78
C SER A 168 1.74 -1.91 6.56
N VAL A 169 1.11 -3.07 6.48
CA VAL A 169 0.33 -3.47 5.30
C VAL A 169 -1.09 -3.85 5.68
N THR A 170 -1.99 -3.80 4.70
CA THR A 170 -3.41 -4.11 4.89
C THR A 170 -3.83 -5.44 4.29
N THR A 171 -3.06 -5.95 3.33
CA THR A 171 -3.23 -7.23 2.66
C THR A 171 -1.87 -7.84 2.32
N VAL A 172 -1.81 -9.17 2.12
CA VAL A 172 -0.61 -9.83 1.58
C VAL A 172 -0.24 -9.28 0.20
N GLY A 173 -1.24 -8.86 -0.59
CA GLY A 173 -1.02 -8.21 -1.88
C GLY A 173 -0.16 -6.96 -1.77
N ASP A 174 -0.32 -6.17 -0.72
CA ASP A 174 0.45 -4.93 -0.52
C ASP A 174 1.96 -5.21 -0.39
N GLU A 175 2.34 -6.31 0.27
CA GLU A 175 3.75 -6.70 0.49
C GLU A 175 4.45 -6.93 -0.85
N TYR A 176 3.88 -7.81 -1.68
CA TYR A 176 4.44 -8.13 -2.99
C TYR A 176 4.33 -6.97 -3.97
N ASN A 177 3.25 -6.18 -3.91
CA ASN A 177 3.09 -5.02 -4.78
C ASN A 177 4.09 -3.91 -4.42
N LEU A 178 4.39 -3.69 -3.14
CA LEU A 178 5.46 -2.80 -2.71
C LEU A 178 6.82 -3.31 -3.23
N LEU A 179 7.12 -4.60 -3.01
CA LEU A 179 8.38 -5.18 -3.46
C LEU A 179 8.60 -5.04 -4.97
N GLN A 180 7.59 -5.37 -5.76
CA GLN A 180 7.70 -5.43 -7.23
C GLN A 180 7.55 -4.07 -7.90
N PHE A 181 6.54 -3.28 -7.53
CA PHE A 181 6.24 -2.02 -8.22
C PHE A 181 6.95 -0.81 -7.61
N PHE A 182 7.35 -0.87 -6.33
CA PHE A 182 8.08 0.21 -5.68
C PHE A 182 9.59 -0.04 -5.69
N PHE A 183 10.03 -1.20 -5.19
CA PHE A 183 11.46 -1.51 -5.11
C PHE A 183 12.03 -2.14 -6.38
N GLY A 184 11.19 -2.77 -7.23
CA GLY A 184 11.65 -3.47 -8.43
C GLY A 184 12.36 -4.78 -8.12
N ILE A 185 11.96 -5.45 -7.03
CA ILE A 185 12.50 -6.75 -6.61
C ILE A 185 11.41 -7.79 -6.86
N PHE A 186 11.76 -8.88 -7.54
CA PHE A 186 10.79 -9.91 -7.92
C PHE A 186 11.08 -11.26 -7.25
N LYS A 187 12.35 -11.50 -6.91
CA LYS A 187 12.78 -12.77 -6.35
C LYS A 187 12.67 -12.79 -4.83
N VAL A 188 11.84 -13.68 -4.29
CA VAL A 188 11.74 -14.02 -2.86
C VAL A 188 12.19 -15.47 -2.68
N ASN A 189 13.18 -15.70 -1.83
CA ASN A 189 13.76 -17.02 -1.57
C ASN A 189 13.15 -17.73 -0.35
N GLY A 190 12.49 -16.98 0.55
CA GLY A 190 11.90 -17.52 1.75
C GLY A 190 10.94 -16.56 2.41
N GLN A 191 10.06 -17.10 3.24
CA GLN A 191 9.05 -16.35 3.98
C GLN A 191 8.86 -16.99 5.35
N SER A 192 8.69 -16.16 6.37
CA SER A 192 8.47 -16.62 7.74
C SER A 192 7.79 -15.56 8.59
N VAL A 193 6.86 -15.98 9.45
CA VAL A 193 6.24 -15.08 10.44
C VAL A 193 7.16 -14.93 11.65
N VAL A 194 7.43 -13.68 12.03
CA VAL A 194 8.25 -13.31 13.20
C VAL A 194 7.47 -12.31 14.05
N GLY A 195 6.83 -12.78 15.11
CA GLY A 195 5.94 -11.95 15.94
C GLY A 195 4.67 -11.56 15.18
N THR A 196 4.41 -10.26 15.03
CA THR A 196 3.32 -9.74 14.18
C THR A 196 3.76 -9.40 12.76
N CYS A 197 5.04 -9.63 12.44
CA CYS A 197 5.57 -9.32 11.12
C CYS A 197 5.64 -10.56 10.25
N ASP A 198 5.38 -10.39 8.96
CA ASP A 198 5.88 -11.31 7.95
C ASP A 198 7.26 -10.85 7.48
N ARG A 199 8.19 -11.80 7.37
CA ARG A 199 9.56 -11.57 6.90
C ARG A 199 9.73 -12.27 5.56
N LEU A 200 10.10 -11.50 4.54
CA LEU A 200 10.53 -12.03 3.26
C LEU A 200 12.06 -12.00 3.16
N VAL A 201 12.66 -13.14 2.83
CA VAL A 201 14.08 -13.27 2.48
C VAL A 201 14.20 -13.03 0.98
N LEU A 202 14.83 -11.92 0.60
CA LEU A 202 14.96 -11.51 -0.79
C LEU A 202 16.02 -12.33 -1.51
N GLY A 203 15.74 -12.72 -2.75
CA GLY A 203 16.68 -13.43 -3.61
C GLY A 203 17.60 -12.52 -4.39
N GLU A 204 17.35 -11.21 -4.34
CA GLU A 204 18.15 -10.15 -4.93
C GLU A 204 17.93 -8.86 -4.14
N THR A 205 18.92 -7.96 -4.19
CA THR A 205 18.82 -6.60 -3.66
C THR A 205 19.18 -5.61 -4.76
N ASN A 206 18.86 -4.34 -4.57
CA ASN A 206 19.21 -3.31 -5.53
C ASN A 206 19.44 -1.96 -4.85
N LYS A 207 19.65 -0.91 -5.65
CA LYS A 207 19.88 0.45 -5.15
C LYS A 207 18.70 1.06 -4.37
N ASN A 208 17.48 0.56 -4.59
CA ASN A 208 16.27 1.04 -3.94
C ASN A 208 16.01 0.29 -2.62
N TYR A 209 16.54 -0.92 -2.47
CA TYR A 209 16.46 -1.71 -1.23
C TYR A 209 17.65 -2.67 -1.13
N SER A 210 18.56 -2.42 -0.19
CA SER A 210 19.84 -3.12 -0.07
C SER A 210 19.86 -4.24 0.97
N SER A 211 18.87 -4.29 1.87
CA SER A 211 18.76 -5.33 2.88
C SER A 211 18.31 -6.67 2.25
N PRO A 212 18.91 -7.81 2.64
CA PRO A 212 18.48 -9.13 2.17
C PRO A 212 17.15 -9.58 2.77
N ASP A 213 16.70 -8.91 3.83
CA ASP A 213 15.44 -9.18 4.52
C ASP A 213 14.57 -7.93 4.51
N ILE A 214 13.28 -8.12 4.31
CA ILE A 214 12.25 -7.09 4.43
C ILE A 214 11.13 -7.59 5.34
N TYR A 215 10.64 -6.72 6.22
CA TYR A 215 9.64 -7.01 7.22
C TYR A 215 8.38 -6.18 6.98
N PHE A 216 7.23 -6.83 7.10
CA PHE A 216 5.91 -6.25 6.96
C PHE A 216 5.09 -6.48 8.23
N ASP A 217 4.56 -5.44 8.86
CA ASP A 217 3.59 -5.58 9.95
C ASP A 217 2.23 -5.97 9.37
N VAL A 218 1.86 -7.23 9.59
CA VAL A 218 0.65 -7.87 9.04
C VAL A 218 -0.45 -8.02 10.09
N LYS A 219 -0.37 -7.29 11.20
CA LYS A 219 -1.36 -7.37 12.30
C LYS A 219 -2.79 -7.31 11.80
N ARG A 220 -3.12 -6.33 10.94
CA ARG A 220 -4.49 -6.16 10.44
C ARG A 220 -4.92 -7.27 9.48
N VAL A 221 -3.99 -7.82 8.71
CA VAL A 221 -4.23 -8.98 7.84
C VAL A 221 -4.72 -10.15 8.69
N PHE A 222 -3.98 -10.50 9.75
CA PHE A 222 -4.35 -11.57 10.66
C PHE A 222 -5.68 -11.33 11.38
N GLU A 223 -5.99 -10.09 11.76
CA GLU A 223 -7.30 -9.75 12.35
C GLU A 223 -8.46 -10.04 11.40
N ILE A 224 -8.32 -9.66 10.13
CA ILE A 224 -9.34 -9.87 9.10
C ILE A 224 -9.52 -11.36 8.83
N GLU A 225 -8.41 -12.08 8.60
CA GLU A 225 -8.44 -13.53 8.34
C GLU A 225 -9.08 -14.31 9.49
N LYS A 226 -8.67 -14.01 10.74
CA LYS A 226 -9.24 -14.63 11.93
C LYS A 226 -10.74 -14.39 12.04
N SER A 227 -11.22 -13.19 11.71
CA SER A 227 -12.65 -12.88 11.73
C SER A 227 -13.43 -13.72 10.73
N MET A 228 -12.87 -13.95 9.54
CA MET A 228 -13.50 -14.80 8.52
C MET A 228 -13.55 -16.27 8.94
N PHE A 229 -12.45 -16.84 9.45
CA PHE A 229 -12.45 -18.22 9.94
C PHE A 229 -13.50 -18.45 11.02
N ASN A 230 -13.63 -17.51 11.96
CA ASN A 230 -14.65 -17.59 13.02
C ASN A 230 -16.08 -17.47 12.48
N SER A 231 -16.30 -16.66 11.43
CA SER A 231 -17.62 -16.54 10.79
C SER A 231 -18.02 -17.79 10.00
N GLN A 232 -17.05 -18.53 9.44
CA GLN A 232 -17.31 -19.76 8.68
C GLN A 232 -17.42 -21.03 9.56
N GLY A 233 -16.82 -21.02 10.75
CA GLY A 233 -16.91 -22.12 11.72
C GLY A 233 -18.15 -22.10 12.62
N GLY A 234 -19.01 -21.09 12.49
CA GLY A 234 -20.19 -20.87 13.34
C GLY A 234 -21.44 -21.67 12.96
N ASP A 235 -21.52 -22.21 11.73
CA ASP A 235 -22.68 -22.97 11.24
C ASP A 235 -22.55 -24.50 11.46
N GLY A 236 -21.62 -24.91 12.33
CA GLY A 236 -21.25 -26.32 12.55
C GLY A 236 -21.34 -26.79 14.00
N LYS A 237 -22.30 -26.30 14.78
CA LYS A 237 -22.68 -26.88 16.09
C LYS A 237 -24.18 -27.00 16.23
#